data_AF-A0A921ZLV8-F1
#
_entry.id   AF-A0A921ZLV8-F1
#
_cell.length_a   1.000
_cell.length_b   1.000
_cell.length_c   1.000
_cell.angle_alpha   90.00
_cell.angle_beta   90.00
_cell.angle_gamma   90.00
#
_symmetry.space_group_name_H-M   'P 1'
#
loop_
_entity.id
_entity.type
_entity.pdbx_description
1 polymer ?
#
loop_
_entity_poly.entity_id
_entity_poly.type
_entity_poly.pdbx_seq_one_letter_code
_entity_poly.pdbx_strand_id
1 'polypeptide(L)'
;MSHSKKTRLYRLFEKFQCYILVFIITPGFYVFEMSVVRPTIVDTYEIGTTKHVFHIILSTFILHNVVGNMLMSIMFDSWSDKSNNDDDDDEKQCENCDVNRPKNVWHCKTCGVCVLKRDHHCFFFAKCIDFRNKRYYILYLIYVTISLIYSTYYNYYYVSSKFEGDMIIAAFRIINPMLRFIIPEPMGFKDLYLLFLFINIGLAVWSGWLVVFHMKNAVRGVTAREYRSTELFKTSQWRKNLLKVFGTKWYLAIICPLVDSPLLENEKDD
;
A
#
# COMPACT_ATOMS: atom_id res chain seq x y z
N MET A 1 6.23 21.00 -26.35
CA MET A 1 4.86 20.42 -26.46
C MET A 1 4.76 18.90 -26.27
N SER A 2 5.71 18.07 -26.72
CA SER A 2 5.55 16.59 -26.65
C SER A 2 5.73 16.00 -25.24
N HIS A 3 6.58 16.60 -24.39
CA HIS A 3 6.82 16.14 -23.01
C HIS A 3 5.56 16.24 -22.12
N SER A 4 4.84 17.37 -22.20
CA SER A 4 3.60 17.60 -21.43
C SER A 4 2.48 16.60 -21.77
N LYS A 5 2.33 16.24 -23.06
CA LYS A 5 1.35 15.22 -23.49
C LYS A 5 1.69 13.82 -22.95
N LYS A 6 2.98 13.42 -22.98
CA LYS A 6 3.44 12.14 -22.40
C LYS A 6 3.18 12.07 -20.89
N THR A 7 3.49 13.13 -20.15
CA THR A 7 3.24 13.19 -18.69
C THR A 7 1.75 13.18 -18.36
N ARG A 8 0.89 13.77 -19.20
CA ARG A 8 -0.58 13.70 -19.03
C ARG A 8 -1.11 12.29 -19.27
N LEU A 9 -0.66 11.61 -20.32
CA LEU A 9 -1.07 10.23 -20.61
C LEU A 9 -0.62 9.27 -19.51
N TYR A 10 0.61 9.41 -19.03
CA TYR A 10 1.15 8.60 -17.95
C TYR A 10 0.34 8.78 -16.65
N ARG A 11 0.01 10.02 -16.27
CA ARG A 11 -0.87 10.30 -15.11
C ARG A 11 -2.28 9.71 -15.28
N LEU A 12 -2.82 9.73 -16.50
CA LEU A 12 -4.13 9.11 -16.77
C LEU A 12 -4.07 7.60 -16.57
N PHE A 13 -3.00 6.96 -17.05
CA PHE A 13 -2.76 5.54 -16.87
C PHE A 13 -2.62 5.16 -15.38
N GLU A 14 -1.84 5.93 -14.61
CA GLU A 14 -1.73 5.72 -13.16
C GLU A 14 -3.09 5.79 -12.45
N LYS A 15 -3.92 6.80 -12.79
CA LYS A 15 -5.26 6.94 -12.22
C LYS A 15 -6.17 5.77 -12.61
N PHE A 16 -6.14 5.36 -13.88
CA PHE A 16 -6.92 4.22 -14.36
C PHE A 16 -6.54 2.94 -13.62
N GLN A 17 -5.24 2.66 -13.49
CA GLN A 17 -4.75 1.52 -12.73
C GLN A 17 -5.17 1.60 -11.25
N CYS A 18 -5.05 2.77 -10.62
CA CYS A 18 -5.46 3.00 -9.24
C CYS A 18 -6.96 2.69 -9.04
N TYR A 19 -7.83 3.14 -9.94
CA TYR A 19 -9.26 2.83 -9.89
C TYR A 19 -9.56 1.36 -10.14
N ILE A 20 -8.87 0.70 -11.08
CA ILE A 20 -8.98 -0.75 -11.28
C ILE A 20 -8.58 -1.49 -10.00
N LEU A 21 -7.48 -1.09 -9.35
CA LEU A 21 -7.01 -1.72 -8.13
C LEU A 21 -8.08 -1.65 -7.03
N VAL A 22 -8.61 -0.45 -6.75
CA VAL A 22 -9.57 -0.20 -5.67
C VAL A 22 -10.94 -0.81 -5.94
N PHE A 23 -11.48 -0.64 -7.14
CA PHE A 23 -12.89 -0.94 -7.41
C PHE A 23 -13.13 -2.27 -8.12
N ILE A 24 -12.09 -2.88 -8.69
CA ILE A 24 -12.23 -4.14 -9.45
C ILE A 24 -11.38 -5.23 -8.83
N ILE A 25 -10.06 -5.05 -8.74
CA ILE A 25 -9.14 -6.11 -8.31
C ILE A 25 -9.37 -6.45 -6.83
N THR A 26 -9.36 -5.46 -5.92
CA THR A 26 -9.51 -5.73 -4.49
C THR A 26 -10.87 -6.35 -4.13
N PRO A 27 -12.03 -5.83 -4.60
CA PRO A 27 -13.31 -6.47 -4.33
C PRO A 27 -13.46 -7.82 -5.05
N GLY A 28 -12.96 -7.94 -6.28
CA GLY A 28 -13.00 -9.20 -7.04
C GLY A 28 -12.19 -10.31 -6.35
N PHE A 29 -11.01 -9.98 -5.85
CA PHE A 29 -10.18 -10.90 -5.06
C PHE A 29 -10.88 -11.32 -3.77
N TYR A 30 -11.50 -10.38 -3.06
CA TYR A 30 -12.32 -10.70 -1.88
C TYR A 30 -13.45 -11.67 -2.21
N VAL A 31 -14.23 -11.41 -3.27
CA VAL A 31 -15.33 -12.29 -3.68
C VAL A 31 -14.81 -13.68 -4.05
N PHE A 32 -13.72 -13.77 -4.82
CA PHE A 32 -13.08 -15.04 -5.16
C PHE A 32 -12.66 -15.84 -3.90
N GLU A 33 -12.02 -15.19 -2.94
CA GLU A 33 -11.64 -15.81 -1.66
C GLU A 33 -12.85 -16.31 -0.88
N MET A 34 -13.93 -15.51 -0.81
CA MET A 34 -15.15 -15.89 -0.09
C MET A 34 -15.94 -17.02 -0.77
N SER A 35 -15.97 -17.05 -2.10
CA SER A 35 -16.87 -17.91 -2.88
C SER A 35 -16.21 -19.16 -3.46
N VAL A 36 -14.88 -19.19 -3.60
CA VAL A 36 -14.16 -20.32 -4.24
C VAL A 36 -13.18 -20.97 -3.27
N VAL A 37 -12.21 -20.19 -2.77
CA VAL A 37 -11.14 -20.72 -1.92
C VAL A 37 -11.72 -21.18 -0.59
N ARG A 38 -12.50 -20.33 0.08
CA ARG A 38 -13.05 -20.61 1.40
C ARG A 38 -13.99 -21.81 1.43
N PRO A 39 -15.06 -21.93 0.61
CA PRO A 39 -16.01 -23.04 0.73
C PRO A 39 -15.35 -24.41 0.60
N THR A 40 -14.29 -24.49 -0.21
CA THR A 40 -13.58 -25.74 -0.50
C THR A 40 -12.67 -26.21 0.62
N ILE A 41 -12.23 -25.30 1.50
CA ILE A 41 -11.51 -25.62 2.75
C ILE A 41 -12.52 -25.96 3.86
N VAL A 42 -13.78 -25.61 3.65
CA VAL A 42 -14.82 -25.41 4.65
C VAL A 42 -15.98 -26.40 4.46
N ASP A 43 -15.69 -27.63 4.01
CA ASP A 43 -16.60 -28.77 4.27
C ASP A 43 -16.81 -29.01 5.80
N THR A 44 -16.09 -28.27 6.66
CA THR A 44 -16.21 -28.23 8.13
C THR A 44 -17.04 -27.09 8.72
N TYR A 45 -17.51 -26.10 7.92
CA TYR A 45 -18.31 -24.99 8.46
C TYR A 45 -19.62 -24.92 7.71
N GLU A 46 -20.65 -25.50 8.29
CA GLU A 46 -22.02 -25.30 7.83
C GLU A 46 -22.32 -23.78 7.77
N ILE A 47 -23.04 -23.37 6.74
CA ILE A 47 -23.50 -21.99 6.58
C ILE A 47 -24.27 -21.59 7.85
N GLY A 48 -23.87 -20.49 8.49
CA GLY A 48 -24.48 -20.03 9.74
C GLY A 48 -23.74 -20.44 11.03
N THR A 49 -22.66 -21.22 10.94
CA THR A 49 -21.81 -21.52 12.10
C THR A 49 -21.06 -20.28 12.60
N THR A 50 -20.78 -20.22 13.91
CA THR A 50 -20.07 -19.11 14.57
C THR A 50 -18.72 -18.79 13.91
N LYS A 51 -17.99 -19.83 13.50
CA LYS A 51 -16.70 -19.66 12.84
C LYS A 51 -16.84 -19.10 11.41
N HIS A 52 -17.90 -19.46 10.68
CA HIS A 52 -18.15 -18.90 9.34
C HIS A 52 -18.46 -17.40 9.43
N VAL A 53 -19.33 -17.02 10.37
CA VAL A 53 -19.67 -15.62 10.66
C VAL A 53 -18.43 -14.84 11.06
N PHE A 54 -17.57 -15.39 11.93
CA PHE A 54 -16.32 -14.75 12.33
C PHE A 54 -15.42 -14.42 11.13
N HIS A 55 -15.21 -15.37 10.21
CA HIS A 55 -14.38 -15.13 9.04
C HIS A 55 -14.97 -14.12 8.05
N ILE A 56 -16.30 -14.05 7.93
CA ILE A 56 -16.93 -12.98 7.13
C ILE A 56 -16.66 -11.63 7.77
N ILE A 57 -16.92 -11.49 9.08
CA ILE A 57 -16.70 -10.23 9.81
C ILE A 57 -15.24 -9.80 9.70
N LEU A 58 -14.30 -10.71 9.96
CA LEU A 58 -12.87 -10.42 9.92
C LEU A 58 -12.42 -10.00 8.52
N SER A 59 -12.79 -10.74 7.47
CA SER A 59 -12.38 -10.40 6.11
C SER A 59 -13.03 -9.11 5.60
N THR A 60 -14.28 -8.85 5.96
CA THR A 60 -14.95 -7.57 5.65
C THR A 60 -14.29 -6.41 6.39
N PHE A 61 -13.88 -6.60 7.64
CA PHE A 61 -13.13 -5.60 8.40
C PHE A 61 -11.77 -5.28 7.76
N ILE A 62 -11.04 -6.30 7.31
CA ILE A 62 -9.78 -6.12 6.58
C ILE A 62 -10.03 -5.39 5.26
N LEU A 63 -11.01 -5.82 4.47
CA LEU A 63 -11.37 -5.17 3.20
C LEU A 63 -11.73 -3.69 3.39
N HIS A 64 -12.57 -3.39 4.39
CA HIS A 64 -12.96 -2.03 4.74
C HIS A 64 -11.73 -1.15 5.02
N ASN A 65 -10.75 -1.67 5.77
CA ASN A 65 -9.54 -0.95 6.08
C ASN A 65 -8.57 -0.82 4.89
N VAL A 66 -8.44 -1.85 4.03
CA VAL A 66 -7.66 -1.77 2.79
C VAL A 66 -8.22 -0.67 1.89
N VAL A 67 -9.50 -0.75 1.56
CA VAL A 67 -10.16 0.19 0.63
C VAL A 67 -10.24 1.58 1.25
N GLY A 68 -10.68 1.69 2.50
CA GLY A 68 -10.87 2.97 3.17
C GLY A 68 -9.58 3.74 3.38
N ASN A 69 -8.49 3.10 3.83
CA ASN A 69 -7.19 3.78 3.94
C ASN A 69 -6.66 4.20 2.56
N MET A 70 -6.82 3.37 1.53
CA MET A 70 -6.42 3.76 0.17
C MET A 70 -7.19 4.98 -0.32
N LEU A 71 -8.52 4.98 -0.17
CA LEU A 71 -9.38 6.10 -0.54
C LEU A 71 -9.01 7.37 0.22
N MET A 72 -8.87 7.30 1.54
CA MET A 72 -8.49 8.47 2.36
C MET A 72 -7.13 9.03 1.97
N SER A 73 -6.15 8.17 1.66
CA SER A 73 -4.84 8.63 1.20
C SER A 73 -4.90 9.38 -0.13
N ILE A 74 -5.77 8.93 -1.05
CA ILE A 74 -5.96 9.53 -2.38
C ILE A 74 -6.79 10.82 -2.29
N MET A 75 -7.78 10.87 -1.41
CA MET A 75 -8.65 12.04 -1.21
C MET A 75 -7.98 13.19 -0.46
N PHE A 76 -6.95 12.92 0.36
CA PHE A 76 -6.23 13.98 1.07
C PHE A 76 -5.46 14.89 0.12
N ASP A 77 -5.87 16.15 -0.03
CA ASP A 77 -5.17 17.09 -0.91
C ASP A 77 -3.72 17.31 -0.47
N SER A 78 -2.77 17.13 -1.39
CA SER A 78 -1.36 17.44 -1.12
C SER A 78 -1.21 18.95 -0.87
N TRP A 79 -0.32 19.34 0.05
CA TRP A 79 -0.05 20.73 0.32
C TRP A 79 0.60 21.26 -0.95
N SER A 80 -0.03 22.28 -1.53
CA SER A 80 0.50 23.03 -2.64
C SER A 80 0.41 24.49 -2.23
N ASP A 81 1.51 25.04 -1.74
CA ASP A 81 1.53 26.48 -1.52
C ASP A 81 1.45 27.20 -2.87
N LYS A 82 0.58 28.19 -2.91
CA LYS A 82 0.55 29.23 -3.94
C LYS A 82 0.71 30.62 -3.32
N SER A 83 0.85 30.74 -2.00
CA SER A 83 1.11 32.03 -1.37
C SER A 83 2.59 32.39 -1.50
N ASN A 84 2.80 33.53 -2.13
CA ASN A 84 4.00 34.34 -1.96
C ASN A 84 4.05 34.85 -0.51
N ASN A 85 5.28 35.06 -0.03
CA ASN A 85 5.68 35.70 1.23
C ASN A 85 5.91 34.70 2.36
N ASP A 86 7.17 34.39 2.63
CA ASP A 86 7.89 34.99 3.76
C ASP A 86 9.41 34.89 3.52
N ASP A 87 10.14 35.95 3.86
CA ASP A 87 11.57 36.13 3.66
C ASP A 87 12.40 35.25 4.63
N ASP A 88 12.49 33.94 4.36
CA ASP A 88 13.48 33.07 5.02
C ASP A 88 14.73 32.93 4.13
N ASP A 89 15.91 33.26 4.67
CA ASP A 89 17.21 33.32 3.97
C ASP A 89 17.71 31.99 3.35
N ASP A 90 16.97 30.88 3.53
CA ASP A 90 17.32 29.51 3.06
C ASP A 90 16.32 28.95 2.00
N GLU A 91 15.46 29.79 1.41
CA GLU A 91 14.47 29.34 0.42
C GLU A 91 15.06 29.12 -0.99
N LYS A 92 14.94 27.89 -1.51
CA LYS A 92 15.33 27.57 -2.91
C LYS A 92 14.12 27.66 -3.82
N GLN A 93 14.06 28.62 -4.72
CA GLN A 93 12.98 28.74 -5.72
C GLN A 93 12.84 27.48 -6.58
N CYS A 94 11.61 27.04 -6.87
CA CYS A 94 11.34 25.93 -7.77
C CYS A 94 11.22 26.40 -9.23
N GLU A 95 12.19 26.05 -10.08
CA GLU A 95 12.18 26.38 -11.51
C GLU A 95 10.92 25.94 -12.28
N ASN A 96 10.24 24.88 -11.81
CA ASN A 96 9.05 24.33 -12.47
C ASN A 96 7.73 24.94 -12.00
N CYS A 97 7.68 25.42 -10.76
CA CYS A 97 6.44 25.91 -10.15
C CYS A 97 6.46 27.41 -9.89
N ASP A 98 7.63 28.05 -10.02
CA ASP A 98 7.84 29.47 -9.73
C ASP A 98 7.36 29.87 -8.33
N VAL A 99 7.62 28.98 -7.35
CA VAL A 99 7.32 29.19 -5.93
C VAL A 99 8.60 29.02 -5.14
N ASN A 100 8.74 29.80 -4.07
CA ASN A 100 9.76 29.56 -3.07
C ASN A 100 9.51 28.20 -2.39
N ARG A 101 10.59 27.47 -2.09
CA ARG A 101 10.49 26.18 -1.41
C ARG A 101 10.95 26.35 0.02
N PRO A 102 10.02 26.36 0.98
CA PRO A 102 10.34 26.17 2.38
C PRO A 102 11.14 24.88 2.60
N LYS A 103 11.82 24.80 3.74
CA LYS A 103 12.56 23.61 4.14
C LYS A 103 11.67 22.36 4.04
N ASN A 104 12.20 21.29 3.43
CA ASN A 104 11.53 20.00 3.21
C ASN A 104 10.39 20.00 2.16
N VAL A 105 10.27 21.04 1.33
CA VAL A 105 9.38 21.05 0.15
C VAL A 105 10.11 20.55 -1.09
N TRP A 106 9.48 19.64 -1.85
CA TRP A 106 10.11 19.07 -3.04
C TRP A 106 9.14 18.94 -4.22
N HIS A 107 9.61 19.33 -5.41
CA HIS A 107 8.86 19.21 -6.66
C HIS A 107 8.75 17.76 -7.13
N CYS A 108 7.52 17.29 -7.35
CA CYS A 108 7.23 16.01 -7.99
C CYS A 108 7.04 16.19 -9.49
N LYS A 109 8.00 15.72 -10.29
CA LYS A 109 7.94 15.79 -11.76
C LYS A 109 6.70 15.10 -12.34
N THR A 110 6.24 14.00 -11.70
CA THR A 110 5.06 13.26 -12.14
C THR A 110 3.78 14.04 -11.87
N CYS A 111 3.59 14.53 -10.64
CA CYS A 111 2.41 15.32 -10.29
C CYS A 111 2.43 16.72 -10.91
N GLY A 112 3.62 17.30 -11.11
CA GLY A 112 3.82 18.67 -11.56
C GLY A 112 3.61 19.73 -10.47
N VAL A 113 3.80 19.37 -9.20
CA VAL A 113 3.57 20.26 -8.04
C VAL A 113 4.66 20.10 -6.98
N CYS A 114 4.90 21.16 -6.21
CA CYS A 114 5.70 21.13 -4.98
C CYS A 114 4.87 20.52 -3.84
N VAL A 115 5.48 19.63 -3.06
CA VAL A 115 4.81 18.92 -1.95
C VAL A 115 5.68 19.02 -0.70
N LEU A 116 5.09 19.47 0.41
CA LEU A 116 5.73 19.58 1.72
C LEU A 116 5.97 18.21 2.35
N LYS A 117 7.17 17.98 2.92
CA LYS A 117 7.60 16.71 3.53
C LYS A 117 7.26 15.50 2.65
N ARG A 118 7.50 15.65 1.34
CA ARG A 118 7.22 14.62 0.34
C ARG A 118 8.06 13.38 0.61
N ASP A 119 7.40 12.23 0.73
CA ASP A 119 8.04 10.93 0.88
C ASP A 119 8.41 10.36 -0.50
N HIS A 120 7.40 10.11 -1.34
CA HIS A 120 7.57 9.59 -2.70
C HIS A 120 6.31 9.83 -3.56
N HIS A 121 6.42 9.61 -4.87
CA HIS A 121 5.24 9.46 -5.73
C HIS A 121 4.88 7.99 -5.79
N CYS A 122 3.68 7.62 -5.37
CA CYS A 122 3.23 6.24 -5.39
C CYS A 122 2.44 5.97 -6.66
N PHE A 123 2.98 5.10 -7.51
CA PHE A 123 2.36 4.67 -8.75
C PHE A 123 0.98 4.02 -8.51
N PHE A 124 0.84 3.20 -7.47
CA PHE A 124 -0.41 2.51 -7.13
C PHE A 124 -1.53 3.44 -6.66
N PHE A 125 -1.18 4.59 -6.08
CA PHE A 125 -2.14 5.59 -5.59
C PHE A 125 -2.35 6.72 -6.62
N ALA A 126 -1.55 6.75 -7.68
CA ALA A 126 -1.47 7.86 -8.63
C ALA A 126 -1.29 9.23 -7.96
N LYS A 127 -0.57 9.25 -6.82
CA LYS A 127 -0.45 10.43 -5.94
C LYS A 127 0.85 10.43 -5.15
N CYS A 128 1.27 11.62 -4.72
CA CYS A 128 2.35 11.78 -3.76
C CYS A 128 1.92 11.35 -2.36
N ILE A 129 2.79 10.61 -1.68
CA ILE A 129 2.72 10.37 -0.25
C ILE A 129 3.50 11.48 0.44
N ASP A 130 2.84 12.18 1.34
CA ASP A 130 3.33 13.31 2.14
C ASP A 130 2.90 13.15 3.60
N PHE A 131 3.34 14.06 4.46
CA PHE A 131 3.10 13.94 5.90
C PHE A 131 1.61 13.86 6.28
N ARG A 132 0.68 14.41 5.48
CA ARG A 132 -0.76 14.42 5.81
C ARG A 132 -1.46 13.13 5.43
N ASN A 133 -0.99 12.42 4.41
CA ASN A 133 -1.57 11.14 3.98
C ASN A 133 -0.71 9.91 4.30
N LYS A 134 0.49 10.09 4.90
CA LYS A 134 1.41 9.02 5.30
C LYS A 134 0.78 8.01 6.27
N ARG A 135 -0.12 8.45 7.17
CA ARG A 135 -0.85 7.55 8.09
C ARG A 135 -1.63 6.49 7.33
N TYR A 136 -2.43 6.94 6.36
CA TYR A 136 -3.31 6.08 5.58
C TYR A 136 -2.51 5.13 4.70
N TYR A 137 -1.41 5.63 4.11
CA TYR A 137 -0.52 4.79 3.32
C TYR A 137 0.11 3.65 4.14
N ILE A 138 0.59 3.95 5.36
CA ILE A 138 1.17 2.91 6.24
C ILE A 138 0.09 1.93 6.71
N LEU A 139 -1.08 2.41 7.14
CA LEU A 139 -2.19 1.54 7.56
C LEU A 139 -2.68 0.67 6.40
N TYR A 140 -2.79 1.22 5.19
CA TYR A 140 -3.07 0.45 3.97
C TYR A 140 -2.06 -0.69 3.78
N LEU A 141 -0.75 -0.42 3.87
CA LEU A 141 0.27 -1.45 3.72
C LEU A 141 0.16 -2.54 4.78
N ILE A 142 -0.14 -2.17 6.03
CA ILE A 142 -0.36 -3.12 7.13
C ILE A 142 -1.57 -4.02 6.82
N TYR A 143 -2.71 -3.44 6.46
CA TYR A 143 -3.93 -4.19 6.18
C TYR A 143 -3.84 -5.05 4.92
N VAL A 144 -3.16 -4.58 3.87
CA VAL A 144 -2.85 -5.39 2.68
C VAL A 144 -1.96 -6.56 3.06
N THR A 145 -0.92 -6.34 3.87
CA THR A 145 -0.03 -7.43 4.32
C THR A 145 -0.79 -8.47 5.14
N ILE A 146 -1.65 -8.03 6.08
CA ILE A 146 -2.53 -8.93 6.85
C ILE A 146 -3.46 -9.71 5.92
N SER A 147 -4.09 -9.04 4.95
CA SER A 147 -4.97 -9.66 3.96
C SER A 147 -4.25 -10.74 3.14
N LEU A 148 -3.02 -10.44 2.70
CA LEU A 148 -2.21 -11.35 1.89
C LEU A 148 -1.72 -12.55 2.70
N ILE A 149 -1.28 -12.36 3.95
CA ILE A 149 -0.91 -13.47 4.84
C ILE A 149 -2.13 -14.35 5.11
N TYR A 150 -3.27 -13.74 5.41
CA TYR A 150 -4.53 -14.44 5.65
C TYR A 150 -4.94 -15.26 4.42
N SER A 151 -5.01 -14.65 3.24
CA SER A 151 -5.32 -15.34 1.98
C SER A 151 -4.29 -16.43 1.65
N THR A 152 -2.99 -16.18 1.86
CA THR A 152 -1.92 -17.17 1.59
C THR A 152 -2.13 -18.45 2.40
N TYR A 153 -2.49 -18.32 3.69
CA TYR A 153 -2.77 -19.48 4.53
C TYR A 153 -3.88 -20.37 3.97
N TYR A 154 -4.99 -19.76 3.53
CA TYR A 154 -6.11 -20.51 2.94
C TYR A 154 -5.78 -21.05 1.55
N ASN A 155 -5.15 -20.25 0.68
CA ASN A 155 -4.74 -20.72 -0.65
C ASN A 155 -3.77 -21.89 -0.55
N TYR A 156 -2.85 -21.88 0.42
CA TYR A 156 -1.95 -23.01 0.67
C TYR A 156 -2.74 -24.28 1.01
N TYR A 157 -3.71 -24.20 1.92
CA TYR A 157 -4.54 -25.35 2.30
C TYR A 157 -5.44 -25.83 1.14
N TYR A 158 -6.01 -24.89 0.38
CA TYR A 158 -6.81 -25.21 -0.81
C TYR A 158 -5.96 -25.98 -1.84
N VAL A 159 -4.77 -25.47 -2.15
CA VAL A 159 -3.85 -26.13 -3.08
C VAL A 159 -3.42 -27.48 -2.52
N SER A 160 -3.01 -27.59 -1.27
CA SER A 160 -2.55 -28.87 -0.70
C SER A 160 -3.63 -29.94 -0.65
N SER A 161 -4.91 -29.58 -0.51
CA SER A 161 -6.03 -30.53 -0.50
C SER A 161 -6.50 -30.96 -1.90
N LYS A 162 -6.25 -30.16 -2.95
CA LYS A 162 -6.71 -30.43 -4.33
C LYS A 162 -5.58 -30.80 -5.29
N PHE A 163 -4.33 -30.59 -4.90
CA PHE A 163 -3.16 -30.85 -5.72
C PHE A 163 -2.65 -32.27 -5.51
N GLU A 164 -3.12 -33.19 -6.36
CA GLU A 164 -2.58 -34.54 -6.49
C GLU A 164 -1.33 -34.50 -7.39
N GLY A 165 -0.15 -34.29 -6.80
CA GLY A 165 1.13 -34.26 -7.54
C GLY A 165 2.28 -33.59 -6.78
N ASP A 166 3.48 -33.61 -7.36
CA ASP A 166 4.63 -32.94 -6.78
C ASP A 166 4.54 -31.42 -6.97
N MET A 167 4.25 -30.73 -5.88
CA MET A 167 4.13 -29.27 -5.82
C MET A 167 5.42 -28.56 -6.25
N ILE A 168 6.58 -29.18 -6.06
CA ILE A 168 7.89 -28.62 -6.43
C ILE A 168 8.02 -28.57 -7.96
N ILE A 169 7.70 -29.67 -8.66
CA ILE A 169 7.74 -29.72 -10.12
C ILE A 169 6.75 -28.71 -10.71
N ALA A 170 5.56 -28.60 -10.12
CA ALA A 170 4.56 -27.62 -10.53
C ALA A 170 5.05 -26.16 -10.35
N ALA A 171 5.71 -25.86 -9.24
CA ALA A 171 6.33 -24.56 -9.00
C ALA A 171 7.40 -24.21 -10.05
N PHE A 172 8.30 -25.16 -10.36
CA PHE A 172 9.32 -24.96 -11.39
C PHE A 172 8.72 -24.72 -12.78
N ARG A 173 7.61 -25.39 -13.13
CA ARG A 173 6.90 -25.17 -14.42
C ARG A 173 6.25 -23.78 -14.54
N ILE A 174 5.84 -23.18 -13.42
CA ILE A 174 5.29 -21.82 -13.39
C ILE A 174 6.40 -20.79 -13.59
N ILE A 175 7.54 -20.98 -12.93
CA ILE A 175 8.68 -20.06 -13.01
C ILE A 175 9.36 -20.16 -14.37
N ASN A 176 9.50 -21.38 -14.91
CA ASN A 176 10.12 -21.64 -16.20
C ASN A 176 9.11 -22.25 -17.19
N PRO A 177 8.43 -21.43 -18.01
CA PRO A 177 7.44 -21.91 -18.96
C PRO A 177 8.04 -22.86 -20.03
N MET A 178 9.36 -22.84 -20.25
CA MET A 178 10.02 -23.76 -21.19
C MET A 178 9.99 -25.22 -20.72
N LEU A 179 9.88 -25.48 -19.42
CA LEU A 179 9.77 -26.86 -18.90
C LEU A 179 8.48 -27.56 -19.34
N ARG A 180 7.47 -26.81 -19.81
CA ARG A 180 6.25 -27.36 -20.40
C ARG A 180 6.48 -28.09 -21.72
N PHE A 181 7.57 -27.77 -22.44
CA PHE A 181 7.95 -28.50 -23.65
C PHE A 181 8.53 -29.88 -23.34
N ILE A 182 9.03 -30.09 -22.12
CA ILE A 182 9.64 -31.36 -21.68
C ILE A 182 8.61 -32.22 -20.93
N ILE A 183 7.73 -31.59 -20.15
CA ILE A 183 6.64 -32.25 -19.42
C ILE A 183 5.31 -31.72 -19.97
N PRO A 184 4.77 -32.34 -21.04
CA PRO A 184 3.58 -31.87 -21.73
C PRO A 184 2.31 -32.26 -20.96
N GLU A 185 2.07 -31.60 -19.83
CA GLU A 185 0.76 -31.60 -19.19
C GLU A 185 -0.01 -30.33 -19.58
N PRO A 186 -1.29 -30.43 -19.95
CA PRO A 186 -2.10 -29.28 -20.32
C PRO A 186 -2.25 -28.33 -19.13
N MET A 187 -2.18 -27.01 -19.39
CA MET A 187 -2.42 -26.01 -18.34
C MET A 187 -3.84 -26.18 -17.81
N GLY A 188 -3.96 -26.64 -16.57
CA GLY A 188 -5.23 -26.86 -15.91
C GLY A 188 -5.56 -25.72 -14.94
N PHE A 189 -6.80 -25.74 -14.43
CA PHE A 189 -7.19 -24.84 -13.34
C PHE A 189 -6.27 -24.98 -12.11
N LYS A 190 -5.67 -26.15 -11.88
CA LYS A 190 -4.71 -26.40 -10.77
C LYS A 190 -3.46 -25.51 -10.86
N ASP A 191 -2.92 -25.29 -12.05
CA ASP A 191 -1.75 -24.41 -12.26
C ASP A 191 -2.08 -22.94 -11.95
N LEU A 192 -3.32 -22.53 -12.23
CA LEU A 192 -3.78 -21.17 -11.96
C LEU A 192 -3.85 -20.88 -10.46
N TYR A 193 -4.39 -21.81 -9.66
CA TYR A 193 -4.43 -21.66 -8.19
C TYR A 193 -3.02 -21.65 -7.58
N LEU A 194 -2.12 -22.49 -8.11
CA LEU A 194 -0.73 -22.50 -7.66
C LEU A 194 -0.01 -21.20 -8.04
N LEU A 195 -0.25 -20.64 -9.23
CA LEU A 195 0.25 -19.33 -9.63
C LEU A 195 -0.27 -18.22 -8.70
N PHE A 196 -1.57 -18.22 -8.36
CA PHE A 196 -2.13 -17.26 -7.42
C PHE A 196 -1.53 -17.39 -6.03
N LEU A 197 -1.24 -18.60 -5.54
CA LEU A 197 -0.54 -18.79 -4.28
C LEU A 197 0.86 -18.15 -4.31
N PHE A 198 1.64 -18.36 -5.38
CA PHE A 198 2.97 -17.75 -5.51
C PHE A 198 2.92 -16.23 -5.61
N ILE A 199 1.97 -15.69 -6.37
CA ILE A 199 1.75 -14.24 -6.46
C ILE A 199 1.40 -13.68 -5.08
N ASN A 200 0.50 -14.31 -4.34
CA ASN A 200 0.12 -13.89 -2.98
C ASN A 200 1.32 -13.88 -2.02
N ILE A 201 2.14 -14.93 -2.03
CA ILE A 201 3.37 -15.00 -1.22
C ILE A 201 4.32 -13.87 -1.60
N GLY A 202 4.59 -13.68 -2.89
CA GLY A 202 5.48 -12.62 -3.37
C GLY A 202 4.98 -11.23 -2.97
N LEU A 203 3.69 -10.97 -3.13
CA LEU A 203 3.06 -9.71 -2.70
C LEU A 203 3.12 -9.53 -1.18
N ALA A 204 2.90 -10.58 -0.39
CA ALA A 204 2.97 -10.51 1.08
C ALA A 204 4.38 -10.16 1.58
N VAL A 205 5.40 -10.76 0.97
CA VAL A 205 6.81 -10.48 1.28
C VAL A 205 7.15 -9.04 0.89
N TRP A 206 6.76 -8.62 -0.32
CA TRP A 206 7.00 -7.25 -0.80
C TRP A 206 6.29 -6.21 0.06
N SER A 207 5.01 -6.39 0.36
CA SER A 207 4.24 -5.46 1.19
C SER A 207 4.75 -5.43 2.63
N GLY A 208 5.11 -6.59 3.20
CA GLY A 208 5.71 -6.68 4.53
C GLY A 208 7.04 -5.93 4.62
N TRP A 209 7.89 -6.04 3.60
CA TRP A 209 9.12 -5.26 3.52
C TRP A 209 8.85 -3.75 3.46
N LEU A 210 7.87 -3.31 2.66
CA LEU A 210 7.45 -1.90 2.62
C LEU A 210 6.92 -1.41 3.97
N VAL A 211 6.12 -2.21 4.69
CA VAL A 211 5.66 -1.87 6.05
C VAL A 211 6.88 -1.61 6.96
N VAL A 212 7.84 -2.52 6.99
CA VAL A 212 9.05 -2.38 7.81
C VAL A 212 9.84 -1.13 7.44
N PHE A 213 10.01 -0.87 6.14
CA PHE A 213 10.72 0.31 5.64
C PHE A 213 10.04 1.62 6.09
N HIS A 214 8.75 1.77 5.81
CA HIS A 214 8.03 3.00 6.13
C HIS A 214 7.80 3.19 7.64
N MET A 215 7.61 2.11 8.41
CA MET A 215 7.53 2.19 9.87
C MET A 215 8.87 2.62 10.48
N LYS A 216 10.00 2.10 10.01
CA LYS A 216 11.32 2.55 10.46
C LYS A 216 11.54 4.04 10.16
N ASN A 217 11.10 4.52 9.00
CA ASN A 217 11.16 5.94 8.66
C ASN A 217 10.24 6.79 9.55
N ALA A 218 9.03 6.31 9.84
CA ALA A 218 8.10 6.97 10.77
C ALA A 218 8.67 7.07 12.19
N VAL A 219 9.26 6.00 12.73
CA VAL A 219 9.93 5.98 14.04
C VAL A 219 11.10 6.97 14.11
N ARG A 220 11.87 7.08 13.02
CA ARG A 220 12.99 8.02 12.91
C ARG A 220 12.57 9.46 12.62
N GLY A 221 11.31 9.69 12.26
CA GLY A 221 10.81 11.03 11.90
C GLY A 221 11.30 11.51 10.53
N VAL A 222 11.64 10.61 9.61
CA VAL A 222 12.21 10.95 8.30
C VAL A 222 11.34 10.52 7.13
N THR A 223 11.51 11.20 6.02
CA THR A 223 10.98 10.84 4.70
C THR A 223 11.88 9.82 4.01
N ALA A 224 11.34 9.06 3.06
CA ALA A 224 12.10 8.10 2.25
C ALA A 224 13.28 8.74 1.49
N ARG A 225 13.24 10.05 1.24
CA ARG A 225 14.34 10.80 0.66
C ARG A 225 15.41 11.14 1.69
N GLU A 226 15.03 11.67 2.85
CA GLU A 226 15.95 11.99 3.95
C GLU A 226 16.65 10.74 4.49
N TYR A 227 16.02 9.56 4.37
CA TYR A 227 16.68 8.29 4.64
C TYR A 227 17.95 8.06 3.79
N ARG A 228 18.04 8.67 2.60
CA ARG A 228 19.23 8.61 1.73
C ARG A 228 20.26 9.70 2.04
N SER A 229 19.94 10.70 2.87
CA SER A 229 20.90 11.70 3.31
C SER A 229 21.62 11.27 4.58
N THR A 230 22.90 11.63 4.70
CA THR A 230 23.85 11.17 5.72
C THR A 230 23.66 11.77 7.11
N GLU A 231 22.57 12.48 7.39
CA GLU A 231 22.37 13.16 8.67
C GLU A 231 22.06 12.18 9.82
N LEU A 232 22.63 12.44 10.99
CA LEU A 232 22.51 11.60 12.19
C LEU A 232 21.08 11.63 12.74
N PHE A 233 20.40 10.48 12.68
CA PHE A 233 19.00 10.34 13.12
C PHE A 233 18.89 10.33 14.66
N LYS A 234 18.15 11.28 15.24
CA LYS A 234 17.81 11.28 16.67
C LYS A 234 16.68 10.28 16.95
N THR A 235 17.02 9.02 17.22
CA THR A 235 16.05 7.94 17.53
C THR A 235 15.36 8.08 18.89
N SER A 236 15.85 8.98 19.76
CA SER A 236 15.32 9.18 21.12
C SER A 236 13.87 9.71 21.16
N GLN A 237 13.37 10.29 20.07
CA GLN A 237 12.05 10.95 20.02
C GLN A 237 10.97 10.13 19.29
N TRP A 238 11.13 8.81 19.20
CA TRP A 238 10.25 7.93 18.42
C TRP A 238 8.75 8.10 18.70
N ARG A 239 8.35 8.35 19.95
CA ARG A 239 6.94 8.58 20.33
C ARG A 239 6.39 9.84 19.67
N LYS A 240 7.11 10.97 19.77
CA LYS A 240 6.73 12.23 19.13
C LYS A 240 6.66 12.05 17.61
N ASN A 241 7.61 11.31 17.02
CA ASN A 241 7.63 11.05 15.58
C ASN A 241 6.42 10.24 15.11
N LEU A 242 6.03 9.18 15.85
CA LEU A 242 4.84 8.41 15.54
C LEU A 242 3.56 9.25 15.68
N LEU A 243 3.46 10.12 16.69
CA LEU A 243 2.33 11.04 16.83
C LEU A 243 2.26 12.08 15.70
N LYS A 244 3.40 12.52 15.16
CA LYS A 244 3.47 13.37 13.96
C LYS A 244 2.99 12.65 12.68
N VAL A 245 2.97 11.32 12.66
CA VAL A 245 2.52 10.52 11.50
C VAL A 245 1.09 10.03 11.70
N PHE A 246 0.78 9.38 12.81
CA PHE A 246 -0.51 8.72 13.07
C PHE A 246 -1.51 9.59 13.83
N GLY A 247 -1.07 10.70 14.43
CA GLY A 247 -1.88 11.58 15.24
C GLY A 247 -2.17 11.05 16.65
N THR A 248 -2.87 11.86 17.43
CA THR A 248 -3.16 11.60 18.85
C THR A 248 -4.17 10.48 19.07
N LYS A 249 -5.09 10.25 18.11
CA LYS A 249 -6.13 9.22 18.15
C LYS A 249 -5.79 8.01 17.26
N TRP A 250 -4.50 7.68 17.15
CA TRP A 250 -4.00 6.63 16.25
C TRP A 250 -4.67 5.26 16.45
N TYR A 251 -5.05 4.91 17.69
CA TYR A 251 -5.69 3.64 18.01
C TYR A 251 -7.08 3.50 17.38
N LEU A 252 -7.82 4.61 17.24
CA LEU A 252 -9.10 4.63 16.53
C LEU A 252 -8.89 4.58 15.01
N ALA A 253 -7.83 5.25 14.53
CA ALA A 253 -7.47 5.24 13.11
C ALA A 253 -7.05 3.84 12.61
N ILE A 254 -6.56 2.96 13.49
CA ILE A 254 -6.35 1.54 13.17
C ILE A 254 -7.70 0.87 12.88
N ILE A 255 -8.73 1.11 13.70
CA ILE A 255 -10.02 0.41 13.56
C ILE A 255 -10.80 0.92 12.35
N CYS A 256 -10.82 2.23 12.15
CA CYS A 256 -11.62 2.87 11.11
C CYS A 256 -10.83 3.99 10.41
N PRO A 257 -10.67 3.91 9.07
CA PRO A 257 -9.90 4.89 8.31
C PRO A 257 -10.56 6.26 8.25
N LEU A 258 -11.86 6.36 8.53
CA LEU A 258 -12.62 7.61 8.50
C LEU A 258 -12.46 8.44 9.77
N VAL A 259 -11.87 7.87 10.84
CA VAL A 259 -11.67 8.60 12.08
C VAL A 259 -10.60 9.66 11.89
N ASP A 260 -10.94 10.90 12.29
CA ASP A 260 -9.94 11.94 12.34
C ASP A 260 -9.01 11.79 13.56
N SER A 261 -7.72 11.83 13.29
CA SER A 261 -6.63 11.73 14.26
C SER A 261 -5.72 12.94 14.09
N PRO A 262 -5.96 14.04 14.84
CA PRO A 262 -5.18 15.26 14.71
C PRO A 262 -3.69 14.99 14.86
N LEU A 263 -2.89 15.51 13.92
CA LEU A 263 -1.44 15.40 13.98
C LEU A 263 -0.92 16.26 15.13
N LEU A 264 0.16 15.80 15.77
CA LEU A 264 0.86 16.63 16.75
C LEU A 264 1.48 17.82 16.00
N GLU A 265 0.92 19.01 16.17
CA GLU A 265 1.52 20.25 15.69
C GLU A 265 2.91 20.42 16.32
N ASN A 266 3.82 21.06 15.59
CA ASN A 266 5.08 21.42 16.20
C ASN A 266 4.73 22.38 17.36
N GLU A 267 5.00 21.98 18.61
CA GLU A 267 5.39 22.95 19.62
C GLU A 267 6.39 23.87 18.90
N LYS A 268 6.11 25.17 18.87
CA LYS A 268 7.14 26.14 18.49
C LYS A 268 8.36 25.72 19.29
N ASP A 269 9.44 25.40 18.59
CA ASP A 269 10.70 25.07 19.23
C ASP A 269 11.14 26.35 19.95
N ASP A 270 10.65 26.55 21.18
CA ASP A 270 11.09 27.57 22.13
C ASP A 270 12.50 27.22 22.65
#